data_AF-A0A522WZN9-F1
#
_entry.id   AF-A0A522WZN9-F1
#
_cell.length_a   1.000
_cell.length_b   1.000
_cell.length_c   1.000
_cell.angle_alpha   90.00
_cell.angle_beta   90.00
_cell.angle_gamma   90.00
#
_symmetry.space_group_name_H-M   'P 1'
#
loop_
_entity.id
_entity.type
_entity.pdbx_description
1 polymer ?
#
loop_
_entity_poly.entity_id
_entity_poly.type
_entity_poly.pdbx_seq_one_letter_code
_entity_poly.pdbx_strand_id
1 'polypeptide(L)'
;MSRRCSFNFRKIIMLEYNSVKPSSNDARVKDFGPGNYRLTKTDIRYIAYGACFLGSGGGGSIGLALLFIDKMLKEADTMTYVNPNDLIVDKNIAFIALLGSPGKMFEGYGQTAALNAFLEMNVYLNQSGDAPLSYLIPVEMGAINTLIPFIISAHQGVAVINGDPCGRAAPEMSMNLFNIHNLQLNPVILTSDTAPSGRYQKTIVRVYDAEDTENQARKFAKENNSLAAKACYPMRGSDLNCLSEQNRARFFQWTVGLAWNLGRHLSVSKNYRDFLGFLNSFALSSHVLFEGRITDKEERNISGFDAGRITVSNEQETVFIYYKNESLLAWNATRKCLVAMGPDSINFLALKDAQPLSNADINSNPEQNPKNIALGTEIGVIGLCAFEKLQHAKLVSLFLANIQETLAAFPEDQVVIPDSYISLSSLMVTTPPLF
;
A
#
# COMPACT_ATOMS: atom_id res chain seq x y z
N MET A 1 65.74 19.56 2.35
CA MET A 1 64.82 18.48 1.91
C MET A 1 63.64 18.43 2.86
N SER A 2 62.44 18.81 2.39
CA SER A 2 61.12 18.45 2.95
C SER A 2 60.07 19.39 2.34
N ARG A 3 59.36 18.90 1.34
CA ARG A 3 58.23 19.60 0.70
C ARG A 3 57.00 19.45 1.60
N ARG A 4 56.37 20.57 1.97
CA ARG A 4 55.03 20.61 2.58
C ARG A 4 54.01 20.11 1.55
N CYS A 5 53.31 19.04 1.87
CA CYS A 5 52.17 18.55 1.12
C CYS A 5 50.90 18.91 1.90
N SER A 6 50.17 19.91 1.42
CA SER A 6 48.83 20.25 1.91
C SER A 6 47.81 19.33 1.23
N PHE A 7 47.25 18.37 1.97
CA PHE A 7 46.14 17.54 1.49
C PHE A 7 44.80 18.15 1.91
N ASN A 8 43.98 18.44 0.90
CA ASN A 8 42.67 19.08 0.98
C ASN A 8 41.62 18.08 1.49
N PHE A 9 41.15 18.26 2.72
CA PHE A 9 40.06 17.49 3.33
C PHE A 9 38.70 17.98 2.78
N ARG A 10 38.34 17.62 1.55
CA ARG A 10 36.99 17.83 0.98
C ARG A 10 36.80 17.08 -0.36
N LYS A 11 36.90 15.75 -0.36
CA LYS A 11 36.41 14.87 -1.47
C LYS A 11 36.62 13.37 -1.19
N ILE A 12 36.10 12.82 -0.10
CA ILE A 12 36.03 11.35 0.06
C ILE A 12 34.78 11.00 0.89
N ILE A 13 33.61 10.96 0.26
CA ILE A 13 32.51 10.01 0.54
C ILE A 13 31.67 9.96 -0.74
N MET A 14 32.08 9.13 -1.69
CA MET A 14 31.26 8.66 -2.83
C MET A 14 32.15 7.64 -3.54
N LEU A 15 31.60 6.43 -3.72
CA LEU A 15 32.17 5.26 -4.40
C LEU A 15 33.02 4.35 -3.51
N GLU A 16 32.37 3.32 -2.97
CA GLU A 16 32.67 1.92 -3.28
C GLU A 16 31.63 1.01 -2.59
N TYR A 17 30.57 0.68 -3.31
CA TYR A 17 29.71 -0.46 -3.01
C TYR A 17 29.57 -1.27 -4.29
N ASN A 18 30.42 -2.28 -4.44
CA ASN A 18 30.32 -3.27 -5.50
C ASN A 18 30.74 -4.63 -4.93
N SER A 19 29.75 -5.48 -4.63
CA SER A 19 29.86 -6.94 -4.82
C SER A 19 28.55 -7.71 -4.56
N VAL A 20 27.41 -7.24 -5.06
CA VAL A 20 26.24 -8.11 -5.33
C VAL A 20 25.65 -7.66 -6.66
N LYS A 21 25.49 -8.58 -7.62
CA LYS A 21 24.76 -8.27 -8.87
C LYS A 21 23.30 -7.96 -8.51
N PRO A 22 22.79 -6.75 -8.76
CA PRO A 22 21.39 -6.44 -8.48
C PRO A 22 20.50 -7.25 -9.40
N SER A 23 19.52 -7.95 -8.83
CA SER A 23 18.42 -8.54 -9.60
C SER A 23 17.46 -7.44 -10.07
N SER A 24 16.55 -7.78 -10.98
CA SER A 24 15.56 -6.89 -11.62
C SER A 24 14.59 -6.16 -10.66
N ASN A 25 14.72 -6.32 -9.34
CA ASN A 25 13.90 -5.67 -8.32
C ASN A 25 14.70 -4.69 -7.42
N ASP A 26 15.92 -4.30 -7.79
CA ASP A 26 16.70 -3.32 -7.04
C ASP A 26 16.31 -1.88 -7.42
N ALA A 27 15.11 -1.47 -7.02
CA ALA A 27 14.59 -0.12 -7.23
C ALA A 27 15.27 0.85 -6.25
N ARG A 28 16.56 1.13 -6.46
CA ARG A 28 17.44 2.11 -5.75
C ARG A 28 16.76 2.80 -4.57
N VAL A 29 16.68 2.02 -3.50
CA VAL A 29 15.99 2.27 -2.25
C VAL A 29 16.78 3.33 -1.49
N LYS A 30 16.13 4.15 -0.66
CA LYS A 30 16.86 4.75 0.44
C LYS A 30 17.27 3.63 1.39
N ASP A 31 18.48 3.12 1.24
CA ASP A 31 19.13 2.36 2.31
C ASP A 31 19.45 3.36 3.41
N PHE A 32 18.64 3.31 4.47
CA PHE A 32 18.79 4.18 5.62
C PHE A 32 20.02 3.81 6.49
N GLY A 33 20.81 2.80 6.08
CA GLY A 33 22.00 2.32 6.76
C GLY A 33 21.69 1.18 7.76
N PRO A 34 22.73 0.55 8.33
CA PRO A 34 22.56 -0.49 9.35
C PRO A 34 22.02 0.09 10.67
N GLY A 35 21.13 -0.65 11.32
CA GLY A 35 20.56 -0.29 12.62
C GLY A 35 19.26 0.52 12.51
N ASN A 36 18.40 0.35 13.51
CA ASN A 36 17.09 1.00 13.69
C ASN A 36 17.08 2.49 13.30
N TYR A 37 16.79 2.79 12.02
CA TYR A 37 16.78 4.17 11.53
C TYR A 37 15.57 4.92 12.07
N ARG A 38 15.75 6.20 12.35
CA ARG A 38 14.72 7.09 12.90
C ARG A 38 14.11 7.94 11.78
N LEU A 39 12.85 7.67 11.46
CA LEU A 39 12.05 8.45 10.52
C LEU A 39 11.36 9.60 11.25
N THR A 40 11.46 10.80 10.69
CA THR A 40 10.72 11.97 11.18
C THR A 40 9.27 11.94 10.71
N LYS A 41 8.42 12.81 11.28
CA LYS A 41 7.05 13.02 10.76
C LYS A 41 7.01 13.43 9.28
N THR A 42 8.02 14.15 8.80
CA THR A 42 8.13 14.52 7.39
C THR A 42 8.40 13.29 6.52
N ASP A 43 9.28 12.39 6.98
CA ASP A 43 9.54 11.13 6.29
C ASP A 43 8.28 10.26 6.21
N ILE A 44 7.47 10.22 7.27
CA ILE A 44 6.19 9.48 7.26
C ILE A 44 5.20 10.11 6.28
N ARG A 45 5.16 11.44 6.15
CA ARG A 45 4.34 12.08 5.11
C ARG A 45 4.80 11.68 3.70
N TYR A 46 6.11 11.62 3.45
CA TYR A 46 6.63 11.12 2.17
C TYR A 46 6.21 9.68 1.94
N ILE A 47 6.37 8.80 2.94
CA ILE A 47 5.92 7.41 2.83
C ILE A 47 4.43 7.34 2.51
N ALA A 48 3.57 8.11 3.19
CA ALA A 48 2.12 8.11 2.94
C ALA A 48 1.78 8.54 1.49
N TYR A 49 2.41 9.60 0.97
CA TYR A 49 2.20 10.03 -0.42
C TYR A 49 2.68 8.99 -1.44
N GLY A 50 3.87 8.44 -1.26
CA GLY A 50 4.37 7.42 -2.17
C GLY A 50 3.59 6.11 -2.08
N ALA A 51 3.16 5.70 -0.89
CA ALA A 51 2.32 4.53 -0.69
C ALA A 51 0.93 4.72 -1.30
N CYS A 52 0.36 5.94 -1.26
CA CYS A 52 -0.85 6.28 -2.01
C CYS A 52 -0.67 6.08 -3.52
N PHE A 53 0.45 6.56 -4.08
CA PHE A 53 0.75 6.37 -5.49
C PHE A 53 0.99 4.90 -5.86
N LEU A 54 1.60 4.09 -4.98
CA LEU A 54 1.84 2.66 -5.20
C LEU A 54 0.61 1.78 -4.92
N GLY A 55 -0.45 2.35 -4.33
CA GLY A 55 -1.61 1.61 -3.85
C GLY A 55 -2.61 1.22 -4.94
N SER A 56 -2.35 1.52 -6.22
CA SER A 56 -3.25 1.19 -7.32
C SER A 56 -4.70 1.62 -7.06
N GLY A 57 -4.89 2.84 -6.56
CA GLY A 57 -6.21 3.40 -6.27
C GLY A 57 -6.81 2.98 -4.92
N GLY A 58 -6.19 2.12 -4.10
CA GLY A 58 -6.74 1.76 -2.79
C GLY A 58 -5.75 1.86 -1.63
N GLY A 59 -5.93 1.01 -0.61
CA GLY A 59 -5.11 1.03 0.61
C GLY A 59 -5.31 2.25 1.54
N GLY A 60 -6.43 2.96 1.37
CA GLY A 60 -6.86 4.10 2.17
C GLY A 60 -6.57 5.47 1.52
N SER A 61 -7.39 6.46 1.87
CA SER A 61 -7.33 7.80 1.29
C SER A 61 -6.13 8.62 1.81
N ILE A 62 -5.53 9.43 0.94
CA ILE A 62 -4.40 10.27 1.37
C ILE A 62 -4.84 11.33 2.38
N GLY A 63 -6.06 11.86 2.23
CA GLY A 63 -6.62 12.82 3.18
C GLY A 63 -6.75 12.26 4.59
N LEU A 64 -7.22 11.01 4.73
CA LEU A 64 -7.31 10.35 6.02
C LEU A 64 -5.93 10.06 6.60
N ALA A 65 -4.96 9.66 5.76
CA ALA A 65 -3.61 9.37 6.23
C ALA A 65 -2.93 10.61 6.82
N LEU A 66 -3.09 11.77 6.17
CA LEU A 66 -2.58 13.04 6.69
C LEU A 66 -3.28 13.43 8.00
N LEU A 67 -4.60 13.22 8.10
CA LEU A 67 -5.35 13.44 9.34
C LEU A 67 -4.83 12.58 10.50
N PHE A 68 -4.55 11.30 10.24
CA PHE A 68 -3.98 10.38 11.22
C PHE A 68 -2.56 10.76 11.61
N ILE A 69 -1.72 11.19 10.67
CA ILE A 69 -0.38 11.72 10.95
C ILE A 69 -0.48 12.92 11.90
N ASP A 70 -1.36 13.88 11.60
CA ASP A 70 -1.48 15.11 12.39
C ASP A 70 -2.03 14.85 13.80
N LYS A 71 -2.99 13.92 13.94
CA LYS A 71 -3.62 13.59 15.22
C LYS A 71 -2.80 12.62 16.06
N MET A 72 -2.40 11.49 15.48
CA MET A 72 -1.88 10.33 16.21
C MET A 72 -0.35 10.40 16.36
N LEU A 73 0.36 11.11 15.49
CA LEU A 73 1.81 11.31 15.61
C LEU A 73 2.18 12.65 16.24
N LYS A 74 1.22 13.42 16.75
CA LYS A 74 1.44 14.79 17.25
C LYS A 74 2.63 14.89 18.21
N GLU A 75 2.66 14.01 19.21
CA GLU A 75 3.68 13.96 20.27
C GLU A 75 4.88 13.05 19.93
N ALA A 76 4.89 12.46 18.72
CA ALA A 76 5.97 11.59 18.28
C ALA A 76 7.04 12.40 17.53
N ASP A 77 8.30 12.23 17.97
CA ASP A 77 9.45 12.85 17.32
C ASP A 77 10.01 11.97 16.19
N THR A 78 10.13 10.66 16.46
CA THR A 78 10.73 9.71 15.53
C THR A 78 10.08 8.33 15.61
N MET A 79 9.95 7.67 14.46
CA MET A 79 9.51 6.28 14.34
C MET A 79 10.66 5.40 13.89
N THR A 80 10.66 4.14 14.34
CA THR A 80 11.77 3.22 14.06
C THR A 80 11.47 2.38 12.83
N TYR A 81 12.50 2.19 12.02
CA TYR A 81 12.45 1.43 10.78
C TYR A 81 13.59 0.41 10.74
N VAL A 82 13.37 -0.76 10.13
CA VAL A 82 14.36 -1.84 10.00
C VAL A 82 14.35 -2.45 8.60
N ASN A 83 15.54 -2.71 8.05
CA ASN A 83 15.67 -3.38 6.77
C ASN A 83 15.46 -4.91 6.91
N PRO A 84 14.91 -5.59 5.90
CA PRO A 84 14.75 -7.04 5.87
C PRO A 84 16.00 -7.87 6.16
N ASN A 85 17.18 -7.35 5.82
CA ASN A 85 18.46 -8.03 6.06
C ASN A 85 18.90 -7.94 7.53
N ASP A 86 18.37 -6.97 8.30
CA ASP A 86 18.76 -6.68 9.68
C ASP A 86 17.78 -7.29 10.70
N LEU A 87 16.81 -8.08 10.24
CA LEU A 87 15.83 -8.73 11.13
C LEU A 87 16.51 -9.79 11.99
N ILE A 88 16.51 -9.53 13.31
CA ILE A 88 17.00 -10.48 14.31
C ILE A 88 16.06 -11.70 14.37
N VAL A 89 16.65 -12.89 14.23
CA VAL A 89 15.94 -14.16 13.98
C VAL A 89 14.90 -14.58 15.02
N ASP A 90 15.12 -14.26 16.29
CA ASP A 90 14.29 -14.71 17.41
C ASP A 90 13.24 -13.68 17.87
N LYS A 91 13.24 -12.49 17.26
CA LYS A 91 12.30 -11.42 17.60
C LYS A 91 10.96 -11.58 16.90
N ASN A 92 9.88 -11.25 17.63
CA ASN A 92 8.52 -11.44 17.17
C ASN A 92 8.04 -10.33 16.24
N ILE A 93 7.25 -10.73 15.24
CA ILE A 93 6.64 -9.91 14.19
C ILE A 93 5.14 -10.19 14.18
N ALA A 94 4.33 -9.18 13.89
CA ALA A 94 2.92 -9.39 13.56
C ALA A 94 2.47 -8.47 12.43
N PHE A 95 1.41 -8.91 11.76
CA PHE A 95 0.66 -8.14 10.79
C PHE A 95 -0.53 -7.47 11.50
N ILE A 96 -0.63 -6.14 11.41
CA ILE A 96 -1.70 -5.37 12.05
C ILE A 96 -2.36 -4.46 11.02
N ALA A 97 -3.67 -4.64 10.83
CA ALA A 97 -4.47 -3.85 9.89
C ALA A 97 -5.63 -3.16 10.60
N LEU A 98 -6.06 -2.03 10.03
CA LEU A 98 -7.33 -1.39 10.34
C LEU A 98 -8.26 -1.58 9.14
N LEU A 99 -9.52 -1.96 9.38
CA LEU A 99 -10.57 -2.02 8.36
C LEU A 99 -11.83 -1.32 8.84
N GLY A 100 -12.64 -0.88 7.90
CA GLY A 100 -13.95 -0.30 8.15
C GLY A 100 -14.26 0.89 7.26
N SER A 101 -15.35 1.58 7.57
CA SER A 101 -15.85 2.69 6.75
C SER A 101 -14.90 3.90 6.81
N PRO A 102 -14.40 4.40 5.66
CA PRO A 102 -13.61 5.64 5.62
C PRO A 102 -14.35 6.84 6.24
N GLY A 103 -15.66 6.95 6.02
CA GLY A 103 -16.48 8.01 6.61
C GLY A 103 -16.44 8.02 8.14
N LYS A 104 -16.52 6.85 8.78
CA LYS A 104 -16.39 6.72 10.23
C LYS A 104 -14.99 7.09 10.72
N MET A 105 -13.94 6.80 9.95
CA MET A 105 -12.60 7.23 10.31
C MET A 105 -12.44 8.76 10.24
N PHE A 106 -13.07 9.43 9.27
CA PHE A 106 -13.11 10.90 9.22
C PHE A 106 -13.90 11.53 10.37
N GLU A 107 -14.97 10.88 10.85
CA GLU A 107 -15.72 11.28 12.06
C GLU A 107 -14.87 11.18 13.36
N GLY A 108 -13.69 10.55 13.29
CA GLY A 108 -12.75 10.45 14.41
C GLY A 108 -12.69 9.07 15.07
N TYR A 109 -13.34 8.06 14.51
CA TYR A 109 -13.15 6.67 14.91
C TYR A 109 -11.89 6.06 14.22
N GLY A 110 -11.50 4.85 14.62
CA GLY A 110 -10.33 4.10 14.15
C GLY A 110 -9.00 4.50 14.79
N GLN A 111 -8.99 5.44 15.74
CA GLN A 111 -7.74 6.00 16.28
C GLN A 111 -7.03 5.12 17.31
N THR A 112 -7.72 4.11 17.87
CA THR A 112 -7.15 3.28 18.95
C THR A 112 -7.21 1.79 18.66
N ALA A 113 -8.13 1.35 17.79
CA ALA A 113 -8.32 -0.07 17.47
C ALA A 113 -7.00 -0.77 17.09
N ALA A 114 -6.18 -0.19 16.20
CA ALA A 114 -4.93 -0.82 15.77
C ALA A 114 -3.91 -0.97 16.92
N LEU A 115 -3.83 0.01 17.81
CA LEU A 115 -3.00 -0.07 19.01
C LEU A 115 -3.53 -1.12 19.99
N ASN A 116 -4.85 -1.21 20.15
CA ASN A 116 -5.49 -2.26 20.96
C ASN A 116 -5.14 -3.67 20.43
N ALA A 117 -5.20 -3.87 19.11
CA ALA A 117 -4.82 -5.14 18.48
C ALA A 117 -3.33 -5.49 18.73
N PHE A 118 -2.43 -4.51 18.67
CA PHE A 118 -1.02 -4.69 19.03
C PHE A 118 -0.84 -5.14 20.48
N LEU A 119 -1.51 -4.46 21.41
CA LEU A 119 -1.43 -4.75 22.85
C LEU A 119 -1.96 -6.16 23.14
N GLU A 120 -3.07 -6.54 22.52
CA GLU A 120 -3.66 -7.87 22.70
C GLU A 120 -2.82 -8.99 22.07
N MET A 121 -2.12 -8.73 20.96
CA MET A 121 -1.13 -9.67 20.44
C MET A 121 0.04 -9.86 21.41
N ASN A 122 0.53 -8.80 22.06
CA ASN A 122 1.55 -8.93 23.11
C ASN A 122 1.04 -9.73 24.32
N VAL A 123 -0.22 -9.54 24.72
CA VAL A 123 -0.85 -10.36 25.78
C VAL A 123 -0.87 -11.84 25.38
N TYR A 124 -1.28 -12.15 24.14
CA TYR A 124 -1.30 -13.51 23.62
C TYR A 124 0.09 -14.16 23.58
N LEU A 125 1.10 -13.44 23.10
CA LEU A 125 2.49 -13.92 23.06
C LEU A 125 3.01 -14.20 24.48
N ASN A 126 2.80 -13.26 25.41
CA ASN A 126 3.23 -13.43 26.79
C ASN A 126 2.55 -14.64 27.48
N GLN A 127 1.26 -14.86 27.24
CA GLN A 127 0.54 -16.04 27.74
C GLN A 127 1.07 -17.36 27.15
N SER A 128 1.68 -17.29 25.98
CA SER A 128 2.30 -18.43 25.29
C SER A 128 3.78 -18.61 25.66
N GLY A 129 4.32 -17.78 26.55
CA GLY A 129 5.73 -17.81 26.97
C GLY A 129 6.71 -17.13 26.02
N ASP A 130 6.22 -16.37 25.04
CA ASP A 130 7.02 -15.63 24.06
C ASP A 130 7.29 -14.18 24.49
N ALA A 131 8.34 -13.60 23.91
CA ALA A 131 8.67 -12.17 24.05
C ALA A 131 7.60 -11.27 23.38
N PRO A 132 7.48 -9.98 23.74
CA PRO A 132 6.61 -9.07 23.03
C PRO A 132 7.08 -8.83 21.58
N LEU A 133 6.17 -8.30 20.75
CA LEU A 133 6.45 -7.86 19.40
C LEU A 133 7.60 -6.86 19.37
N SER A 134 8.52 -7.08 18.45
CA SER A 134 9.64 -6.17 18.18
C SER A 134 9.51 -5.47 16.82
N TYR A 135 8.82 -6.12 15.89
CA TYR A 135 8.65 -5.64 14.52
C TYR A 135 7.20 -5.68 14.08
N LEU A 136 6.84 -4.74 13.22
CA LEU A 136 5.59 -4.74 12.47
C LEU A 136 5.90 -4.61 10.99
N ILE A 137 5.06 -5.20 10.15
CA ILE A 137 5.15 -5.03 8.70
C ILE A 137 3.87 -4.36 8.19
N PRO A 138 3.99 -3.35 7.29
CA PRO A 138 2.87 -2.89 6.48
C PRO A 138 2.11 -4.05 5.87
N VAL A 139 0.78 -3.90 5.86
CA VAL A 139 -0.10 -4.94 5.37
C VAL A 139 -0.14 -4.98 3.85
N GLU A 140 0.07 -3.81 3.24
CA GLU A 140 0.25 -3.58 1.82
C GLU A 140 0.75 -2.14 1.59
N MET A 141 1.10 -1.80 0.34
CA MET A 141 1.35 -0.42 -0.06
C MET A 141 0.03 0.33 -0.24
N GLY A 142 -0.20 1.32 0.61
CA GLY A 142 -1.40 2.17 0.62
C GLY A 142 -1.29 3.23 1.70
N ALA A 143 -1.92 4.40 1.52
CA ALA A 143 -1.69 5.55 2.38
C ALA A 143 -1.93 5.25 3.88
N ILE A 144 -3.03 4.56 4.20
CA ILE A 144 -3.38 4.16 5.57
C ILE A 144 -2.71 2.84 5.94
N ASN A 145 -2.79 1.86 5.06
CA ASN A 145 -2.32 0.50 5.34
C ASN A 145 -0.80 0.42 5.58
N THR A 146 -0.03 1.32 4.98
CA THR A 146 1.39 1.51 5.30
C THR A 146 1.61 2.33 6.58
N LEU A 147 0.73 3.28 6.90
CA LEU A 147 0.86 4.19 8.03
C LEU A 147 0.58 3.54 9.40
N ILE A 148 -0.37 2.60 9.49
CA ILE A 148 -0.79 2.00 10.76
C ILE A 148 0.39 1.45 11.60
N PRO A 149 1.32 0.64 11.05
CA PRO A 149 2.50 0.19 11.79
C PRO A 149 3.38 1.34 12.30
N PHE A 150 3.48 2.45 11.58
CA PHE A 150 4.26 3.62 12.02
C PHE A 150 3.60 4.34 13.18
N ILE A 151 2.27 4.38 13.22
CA ILE A 151 1.56 4.93 14.38
C ILE A 151 1.82 4.07 15.61
N ILE A 152 1.75 2.75 15.48
CA ILE A 152 2.06 1.85 16.60
C ILE A 152 3.53 1.98 17.01
N SER A 153 4.46 2.07 16.04
CA SER A 153 5.88 2.32 16.28
C SER A 153 6.11 3.59 17.11
N ALA A 154 5.41 4.68 16.79
CA ALA A 154 5.50 5.94 17.51
C ALA A 154 5.10 5.83 18.98
N HIS A 155 4.10 5.00 19.30
CA HIS A 155 3.60 4.82 20.66
C HIS A 155 4.34 3.73 21.45
N GLN A 156 4.88 2.70 20.79
CA GLN A 156 5.35 1.47 21.43
C GLN A 156 6.84 1.20 21.20
N GLY A 157 7.51 1.98 20.34
CA GLY A 157 8.95 1.85 20.09
C GLY A 157 9.36 0.62 19.26
N VAL A 158 8.41 -0.14 18.71
CA VAL A 158 8.68 -1.25 17.77
C VAL A 158 9.14 -0.72 16.42
N ALA A 159 9.91 -1.50 15.67
CA ALA A 159 10.39 -1.09 14.36
C ALA A 159 9.48 -1.57 13.22
N VAL A 160 9.32 -0.75 12.19
CA VAL A 160 8.57 -1.11 10.98
C VAL A 160 9.50 -1.68 9.93
N ILE A 161 9.18 -2.87 9.43
CA ILE A 161 9.96 -3.59 8.41
C ILE A 161 9.82 -2.88 7.06
N ASN A 162 10.93 -2.69 6.35
CA ASN A 162 10.91 -2.22 4.96
C ASN A 162 10.45 -3.32 4.00
N GLY A 163 9.14 -3.49 3.91
CA GLY A 163 8.52 -4.40 2.99
C GLY A 163 7.05 -4.54 3.30
N ASP A 164 6.36 -5.30 2.47
CA ASP A 164 4.97 -5.68 2.68
C ASP A 164 4.69 -6.97 1.89
N PRO A 165 3.62 -7.71 2.19
CA PRO A 165 3.34 -8.98 1.53
C PRO A 165 2.61 -8.84 0.18
N CYS A 166 2.27 -7.63 -0.28
CA CYS A 166 1.43 -7.41 -1.47
C CYS A 166 2.12 -6.65 -2.62
N GLY A 167 3.04 -5.72 -2.35
CA GLY A 167 3.74 -4.88 -3.34
C GLY A 167 2.87 -3.76 -3.95
N ARG A 168 1.55 -3.86 -3.81
CA ARG A 168 0.49 -2.86 -4.08
C ARG A 168 -0.64 -3.12 -3.07
N ALA A 169 -1.66 -2.26 -2.99
CA ALA A 169 -2.88 -2.63 -2.27
C ALA A 169 -3.67 -3.71 -3.03
N ALA A 170 -4.37 -4.60 -2.33
CA ALA A 170 -5.17 -5.66 -2.95
C ALA A 170 -6.59 -5.76 -2.34
N PRO A 171 -7.61 -6.13 -3.14
CA PRO A 171 -9.00 -6.17 -2.67
C PRO A 171 -9.24 -7.09 -1.48
N GLU A 172 -8.59 -8.25 -1.46
CA GLU A 172 -8.91 -9.35 -0.55
C GLU A 172 -7.70 -9.81 0.24
N MET A 173 -7.94 -10.20 1.50
CA MET A 173 -6.90 -10.69 2.41
C MET A 173 -6.12 -11.90 1.85
N SER A 174 -6.73 -12.70 0.98
CA SER A 174 -6.09 -13.85 0.35
C SER A 174 -4.97 -13.48 -0.65
N MET A 175 -4.94 -12.23 -1.12
CA MET A 175 -4.08 -11.74 -2.21
C MET A 175 -2.73 -11.21 -1.72
N ASN A 176 -2.07 -11.97 -0.84
CA ASN A 176 -0.76 -11.58 -0.29
C ASN A 176 0.20 -12.78 -0.24
N LEU A 177 1.51 -12.51 -0.25
CA LEU A 177 2.54 -13.55 -0.28
C LEU A 177 2.63 -14.38 1.01
N PHE A 178 2.21 -13.86 2.17
CA PHE A 178 2.13 -14.68 3.39
C PHE A 178 1.11 -15.80 3.22
N ASN A 179 -0.04 -15.51 2.61
CA ASN A 179 -1.05 -16.51 2.27
C ASN A 179 -0.53 -17.49 1.19
N ILE A 180 0.10 -16.98 0.12
CA ILE A 180 0.67 -17.84 -0.94
C ILE A 180 1.71 -18.83 -0.40
N HIS A 181 2.51 -18.40 0.56
CA HIS A 181 3.54 -19.21 1.21
C HIS A 181 3.07 -19.94 2.48
N ASN A 182 1.77 -19.95 2.77
CA ASN A 182 1.15 -20.64 3.90
C ASN A 182 1.79 -20.30 5.26
N LEU A 183 2.11 -19.03 5.50
CA LEU A 183 2.53 -18.59 6.83
C LEU A 183 1.39 -18.73 7.84
N GLN A 184 1.76 -19.01 9.09
CA GLN A 184 0.80 -19.26 10.16
C GLN A 184 -0.04 -18.02 10.44
N LEU A 185 -1.30 -18.06 10.00
CA LEU A 185 -2.25 -16.94 10.13
C LEU A 185 -2.72 -16.71 11.56
N ASN A 186 -2.89 -17.80 12.32
CA ASN A 186 -3.53 -17.82 13.63
C ASN A 186 -2.58 -17.46 14.79
N PRO A 187 -3.10 -16.82 15.87
CA PRO A 187 -4.51 -16.42 16.04
C PRO A 187 -4.84 -15.15 15.26
N VAL A 188 -6.13 -14.91 15.04
CA VAL A 188 -6.63 -13.60 14.62
C VAL A 188 -7.27 -12.93 15.82
N ILE A 189 -6.76 -11.74 16.17
CA ILE A 189 -7.25 -10.93 17.27
C ILE A 189 -7.93 -9.70 16.70
N LEU A 190 -9.22 -9.56 16.96
CA LEU A 190 -10.06 -8.44 16.52
C LEU A 190 -10.29 -7.50 17.68
N THR A 191 -10.18 -6.19 17.44
CA THR A 191 -10.37 -5.16 18.47
C THR A 191 -11.15 -3.96 17.93
N SER A 192 -11.96 -3.35 18.79
CA SER A 192 -12.64 -2.08 18.53
C SER A 192 -11.80 -0.90 18.98
N ASP A 193 -12.27 0.30 18.67
CA ASP A 193 -11.82 1.49 19.38
C ASP A 193 -12.14 1.43 20.87
N THR A 194 -11.32 2.15 21.64
CA THR A 194 -11.52 2.43 23.05
C THR A 194 -12.65 3.43 23.21
N ALA A 195 -13.72 3.01 23.87
CA ALA A 195 -14.85 3.87 24.22
C ALA A 195 -14.44 4.90 25.29
N PRO A 196 -15.23 5.99 25.49
CA PRO A 196 -14.96 6.98 26.54
C PRO A 196 -14.84 6.42 27.96
N SER A 197 -15.40 5.22 28.20
CA SER A 197 -15.24 4.48 29.47
C SER A 197 -13.85 3.90 29.69
N GLY A 198 -12.96 3.98 28.69
CA GLY A 198 -11.62 3.36 28.69
C GLY A 198 -11.61 1.88 28.32
N ARG A 199 -12.74 1.31 27.89
CA ARG A 199 -12.86 -0.11 27.49
C ARG A 199 -13.02 -0.24 25.98
N TYR A 200 -12.47 -1.30 25.40
CA TYR A 200 -12.70 -1.71 24.02
C TYR A 200 -13.19 -3.17 23.97
N GLN A 201 -13.87 -3.52 22.88
CA GLN A 201 -14.24 -4.91 22.59
C GLN A 201 -13.05 -5.64 21.98
N LYS A 202 -12.92 -6.92 22.32
CA LYS A 202 -11.90 -7.80 21.74
C LYS A 202 -12.42 -9.21 21.56
N THR A 203 -12.01 -9.85 20.47
CA THR A 203 -12.30 -11.27 20.19
C THR A 203 -11.04 -11.93 19.63
N ILE A 204 -10.66 -13.07 20.19
CA ILE A 204 -9.62 -13.94 19.63
C ILE A 204 -10.31 -15.11 18.95
N VAL A 205 -10.08 -15.25 17.65
CA VAL A 205 -10.64 -16.35 16.85
C VAL A 205 -9.53 -17.20 16.25
N ARG A 206 -9.83 -18.49 16.08
CA ARG A 206 -9.09 -19.35 15.18
C ARG A 206 -9.86 -19.47 13.88
N VAL A 207 -9.20 -19.11 12.80
CA VAL A 207 -9.76 -19.06 11.45
C VAL A 207 -9.19 -20.18 10.59
N TYR A 208 -9.92 -20.57 9.55
CA TYR A 208 -9.46 -21.58 8.60
C TYR A 208 -8.45 -21.00 7.60
N ASP A 209 -8.71 -19.80 7.09
CA ASP A 209 -7.92 -19.16 6.04
C ASP A 209 -8.09 -17.62 6.06
N ALA A 210 -7.48 -16.97 5.07
CA ALA A 210 -7.52 -15.53 4.89
C ALA A 210 -8.94 -14.99 4.58
N GLU A 211 -9.79 -15.78 3.91
CA GLU A 211 -11.17 -15.38 3.59
C GLU A 211 -12.04 -15.39 4.85
N ASP A 212 -11.96 -16.46 5.66
CA ASP A 212 -12.61 -16.52 6.97
C ASP A 212 -12.14 -15.38 7.88
N THR A 213 -10.84 -15.05 7.87
CA THR A 213 -10.31 -13.88 8.59
C THR A 213 -11.03 -12.58 8.20
N GLU A 214 -11.15 -12.32 6.91
CA GLU A 214 -11.80 -11.13 6.38
C GLU A 214 -13.28 -11.10 6.78
N ASN A 215 -13.97 -12.25 6.69
CA ASN A 215 -15.36 -12.40 7.09
C ASN A 215 -15.59 -12.15 8.59
N GLN A 216 -14.76 -12.74 9.46
CA GLN A 216 -14.82 -12.50 10.91
C GLN A 216 -14.55 -11.02 11.24
N ALA A 217 -13.54 -10.42 10.61
CA ALA A 217 -13.18 -9.02 10.82
C ALA A 217 -14.32 -8.07 10.41
N ARG A 218 -14.96 -8.31 9.25
CA ARG A 218 -16.10 -7.53 8.77
C ARG A 218 -17.33 -7.70 9.65
N LYS A 219 -17.60 -8.91 10.14
CA LYS A 219 -18.68 -9.15 11.11
C LYS A 219 -18.45 -8.38 12.39
N PHE A 220 -17.26 -8.46 12.97
CA PHE A 220 -16.88 -7.72 14.16
C PHE A 220 -17.01 -6.20 13.94
N ALA A 221 -16.57 -5.69 12.78
CA ALA A 221 -16.66 -4.28 12.45
C ALA A 221 -18.12 -3.77 12.46
N LYS A 222 -19.06 -4.52 11.87
CA LYS A 222 -20.50 -4.15 11.85
C LYS A 222 -21.07 -3.93 13.26
N GLU A 223 -20.61 -4.71 14.23
CA GLU A 223 -21.03 -4.61 15.64
C GLU A 223 -20.30 -3.48 16.41
N ASN A 224 -19.23 -2.91 15.83
CA ASN A 224 -18.33 -1.97 16.51
C ASN A 224 -18.12 -0.68 15.69
N ASN A 225 -19.20 0.07 15.46
CA ASN A 225 -19.19 1.34 14.72
C ASN A 225 -18.63 1.23 13.29
N SER A 226 -18.84 0.07 12.64
CA SER A 226 -18.33 -0.23 11.30
C SER A 226 -16.81 -0.17 11.19
N LEU A 227 -16.10 -0.47 12.29
CA LEU A 227 -14.63 -0.46 12.37
C LEU A 227 -14.10 -1.64 13.16
N ALA A 228 -12.97 -2.17 12.70
CA ALA A 228 -12.21 -3.19 13.43
C ALA A 228 -10.73 -3.05 13.10
N ALA A 229 -9.87 -3.36 14.07
CA ALA A 229 -8.50 -3.69 13.79
C ALA A 229 -8.27 -5.18 13.99
N LYS A 230 -7.33 -5.74 13.22
CA LYS A 230 -6.92 -7.13 13.30
C LYS A 230 -5.42 -7.25 13.53
N ALA A 231 -5.00 -8.08 14.47
CA ALA A 231 -3.64 -8.59 14.58
C ALA A 231 -3.64 -10.08 14.21
N CYS A 232 -2.75 -10.46 13.30
CA CYS A 232 -2.63 -11.83 12.80
C CYS A 232 -1.20 -12.08 12.28
N TYR A 233 -0.96 -13.27 11.72
CA TYR A 233 0.37 -13.69 11.28
C TYR A 233 1.47 -13.44 12.33
N PRO A 234 1.34 -14.02 13.55
CA PRO A 234 2.48 -14.02 14.45
C PRO A 234 3.64 -14.78 13.78
N MET A 235 4.77 -14.10 13.63
CA MET A 235 5.96 -14.64 12.99
C MET A 235 7.18 -14.31 13.85
N ARG A 236 8.31 -14.94 13.53
CA ARG A 236 9.62 -14.59 14.06
C ARG A 236 10.48 -13.99 12.96
N GLY A 237 11.56 -13.31 13.35
CA GLY A 237 12.58 -12.85 12.41
C GLY A 237 13.10 -13.97 11.51
N SER A 238 13.14 -15.22 11.99
CA SER A 238 13.47 -16.41 11.22
C SER A 238 12.60 -16.59 9.97
N ASP A 239 11.36 -16.08 9.97
CA ASP A 239 10.41 -16.26 8.88
C ASP A 239 10.59 -15.25 7.74
N LEU A 240 11.14 -14.06 8.02
CA LEU A 240 11.24 -12.95 7.06
C LEU A 240 12.65 -12.39 6.89
N ASN A 241 13.64 -12.76 7.72
CA ASN A 241 15.02 -12.30 7.51
C ASN A 241 15.49 -12.73 6.13
N CYS A 242 16.07 -11.80 5.37
CA CYS A 242 16.46 -12.05 3.99
C CYS A 242 17.82 -12.76 3.85
N LEU A 243 18.23 -13.55 4.86
CA LEU A 243 19.43 -14.39 4.81
C LEU A 243 19.22 -15.66 3.96
N SER A 244 17.96 -16.01 3.64
CA SER A 244 17.62 -17.15 2.77
C SER A 244 16.76 -16.72 1.57
N GLU A 245 16.91 -17.42 0.45
CA GLU A 245 16.09 -17.23 -0.76
C GLU A 245 14.60 -17.46 -0.46
N GLN A 246 14.30 -18.46 0.38
CA GLN A 246 12.94 -18.81 0.78
C GLN A 246 12.25 -17.63 1.48
N ASN A 247 12.94 -16.95 2.39
CA ASN A 247 12.36 -15.80 3.10
C ASN A 247 12.18 -14.61 2.17
N ARG A 248 13.09 -14.40 1.21
CA ARG A 248 12.94 -13.36 0.18
C ARG A 248 11.67 -13.56 -0.64
N ALA A 249 11.27 -14.79 -0.93
CA ALA A 249 10.04 -15.07 -1.68
C ALA A 249 8.76 -14.72 -0.91
N ARG A 250 8.77 -14.69 0.43
CA ARG A 250 7.57 -14.56 1.27
C ARG A 250 6.95 -13.16 1.31
N PHE A 251 7.64 -12.13 0.82
CA PHE A 251 7.14 -10.75 0.81
C PHE A 251 7.89 -9.89 -0.22
N PHE A 252 7.43 -8.68 -0.45
CA PHE A 252 8.12 -7.66 -1.24
C PHE A 252 9.02 -6.86 -0.31
N GLN A 253 10.33 -6.94 -0.54
CA GLN A 253 11.30 -6.16 0.21
C GLN A 253 11.33 -4.73 -0.33
N TRP A 254 11.69 -3.80 0.55
CA TRP A 254 12.06 -2.43 0.21
C TRP A 254 10.94 -1.46 -0.21
N THR A 255 9.68 -1.89 -0.08
CA THR A 255 8.52 -1.13 -0.56
C THR A 255 8.25 0.17 0.21
N VAL A 256 8.54 0.22 1.52
CA VAL A 256 8.47 1.45 2.32
C VAL A 256 9.53 2.46 1.86
N GLY A 257 10.75 1.99 1.58
CA GLY A 257 11.83 2.85 1.05
C GLY A 257 11.52 3.37 -0.35
N LEU A 258 10.90 2.55 -1.20
CA LEU A 258 10.36 2.96 -2.49
C LEU A 258 9.28 4.05 -2.32
N ALA A 259 8.30 3.83 -1.44
CA ALA A 259 7.27 4.81 -1.13
C ALA A 259 7.89 6.14 -0.65
N TRP A 260 8.89 6.10 0.24
CA TRP A 260 9.59 7.32 0.68
C TRP A 260 10.24 8.08 -0.49
N ASN A 261 10.93 7.38 -1.39
CA ASN A 261 11.60 7.99 -2.55
C ASN A 261 10.59 8.66 -3.49
N LEU A 262 9.51 7.96 -3.83
CA LEU A 262 8.46 8.50 -4.70
C LEU A 262 7.76 9.67 -4.03
N GLY A 263 7.35 9.53 -2.76
CA GLY A 263 6.66 10.57 -2.02
C GLY A 263 7.47 11.84 -1.80
N ARG A 264 8.78 11.73 -1.55
CA ARG A 264 9.66 12.90 -1.49
C ARG A 264 9.67 13.63 -2.83
N HIS A 265 9.79 12.92 -3.95
CA HIS A 265 9.80 13.54 -5.28
C HIS A 265 8.44 14.11 -5.67
N LEU A 266 7.33 13.46 -5.30
CA LEU A 266 5.99 14.02 -5.41
C LEU A 266 5.90 15.37 -4.67
N SER A 267 6.40 15.43 -3.43
CA SER A 267 6.30 16.64 -2.60
C SER A 267 7.09 17.86 -3.11
N VAL A 268 8.11 17.66 -3.95
CA VAL A 268 8.93 18.74 -4.52
C VAL A 268 8.63 19.00 -5.99
N SER A 269 7.81 18.16 -6.63
CA SER A 269 7.38 18.34 -8.01
C SER A 269 6.42 19.51 -8.09
N LYS A 270 6.62 20.43 -9.04
CA LYS A 270 5.74 21.60 -9.18
C LYS A 270 4.45 21.27 -9.90
N ASN A 271 4.49 20.23 -10.72
CA ASN A 271 3.38 19.76 -11.53
C ASN A 271 3.61 18.29 -11.91
N TYR A 272 2.60 17.69 -12.52
CA TYR A 272 2.61 16.32 -12.99
C TYR A 272 3.75 15.97 -13.96
N ARG A 273 4.09 16.85 -14.91
CA ARG A 273 5.17 16.59 -15.89
C ARG A 273 6.54 16.53 -15.22
N ASP A 274 6.79 17.37 -14.22
CA ASP A 274 8.02 17.33 -13.42
C ASP A 274 8.19 15.95 -12.76
N PHE A 275 7.11 15.43 -12.15
CA PHE A 275 7.14 14.12 -11.51
C PHE A 275 7.29 12.99 -12.53
N LEU A 276 6.62 13.05 -13.69
CA LEU A 276 6.81 12.07 -14.76
C LEU A 276 8.26 12.05 -15.27
N GLY A 277 8.91 13.20 -15.40
CA GLY A 277 10.32 13.28 -15.76
C GLY A 277 11.21 12.51 -14.78
N PHE A 278 10.96 12.68 -13.48
CA PHE A 278 11.60 11.88 -12.44
C PHE A 278 11.26 10.39 -12.57
N LEU A 279 9.97 10.04 -12.68
CA LEU A 279 9.50 8.66 -12.73
C LEU A 279 10.12 7.89 -13.92
N ASN A 280 10.19 8.52 -15.09
CA ASN A 280 10.84 7.96 -16.29
C ASN A 280 12.35 7.72 -16.11
N SER A 281 13.01 8.51 -15.26
CA SER A 281 14.43 8.31 -14.90
C SER A 281 14.63 7.32 -13.75
N PHE A 282 13.55 6.98 -13.05
CA PHE A 282 13.55 6.09 -11.91
C PHE A 282 13.48 4.63 -12.38
N ALA A 283 14.07 3.71 -11.61
CA ALA A 283 14.13 2.30 -11.97
C ALA A 283 12.81 1.56 -11.66
N LEU A 284 11.69 2.11 -12.14
CA LEU A 284 10.35 1.54 -12.01
C LEU A 284 9.71 1.52 -13.40
N SER A 285 9.26 0.35 -13.85
CA SER A 285 8.64 0.21 -15.16
C SER A 285 7.24 0.82 -15.13
N SER A 286 7.13 2.06 -15.58
CA SER A 286 5.90 2.84 -15.57
C SER A 286 5.51 3.33 -16.96
N HIS A 287 4.20 3.43 -17.21
CA HIS A 287 3.64 3.95 -18.44
C HIS A 287 2.50 4.92 -18.12
N VAL A 288 2.46 6.06 -18.82
CA VAL A 288 1.28 6.91 -18.78
C VAL A 288 0.23 6.28 -19.70
N LEU A 289 -0.91 5.90 -19.14
CA LEU A 289 -1.97 5.15 -19.83
C LEU A 289 -3.00 6.08 -20.47
N PHE A 290 -3.35 7.16 -19.76
CA PHE A 290 -4.34 8.13 -20.21
C PHE A 290 -4.19 9.45 -19.47
N GLU A 291 -4.53 10.55 -20.10
CA GLU A 291 -4.66 11.86 -19.47
C GLU A 291 -6.02 12.46 -19.83
N GLY A 292 -6.76 12.91 -18.82
CA GLY A 292 -8.09 13.45 -19.03
C GLY A 292 -8.71 13.98 -17.75
N ARG A 293 -10.01 14.30 -17.85
CA ARG A 293 -10.82 14.82 -16.76
C ARG A 293 -11.66 13.69 -16.17
N ILE A 294 -11.73 13.62 -14.84
CA ILE A 294 -12.69 12.74 -14.18
C ILE A 294 -14.09 13.28 -14.44
N THR A 295 -14.88 12.58 -15.24
CA THR A 295 -16.23 13.03 -15.65
C THR A 295 -17.33 12.38 -14.82
N ASP A 296 -17.07 11.18 -14.29
CA ASP A 296 -18.05 10.45 -13.49
C ASP A 296 -17.38 9.48 -12.51
N LYS A 297 -18.09 9.15 -11.43
CA LYS A 297 -17.74 8.09 -10.49
C LYS A 297 -19.00 7.40 -10.02
N GLU A 298 -19.11 6.12 -10.31
CA GLU A 298 -20.23 5.29 -9.91
C GLU A 298 -19.76 4.22 -8.91
N GLU A 299 -20.50 4.07 -7.81
CA GLU A 299 -20.19 3.09 -6.75
C GLU A 299 -21.31 2.06 -6.61
N ARG A 300 -20.93 0.79 -6.48
CA ARG A 300 -21.80 -0.37 -6.25
C ARG A 300 -21.21 -1.19 -5.09
N ASN A 301 -22.04 -1.87 -4.32
CA ASN A 301 -21.54 -2.80 -3.30
C ASN A 301 -21.44 -4.21 -3.89
N ILE A 302 -20.26 -4.82 -3.85
CA ILE A 302 -20.02 -6.19 -4.35
C ILE A 302 -19.41 -7.00 -3.22
N SER A 303 -20.10 -8.06 -2.79
CA SER A 303 -19.61 -8.99 -1.76
C SER A 303 -19.15 -8.28 -0.46
N GLY A 304 -19.78 -7.16 -0.11
CA GLY A 304 -19.44 -6.37 1.08
C GLY A 304 -18.24 -5.43 0.91
N PHE A 305 -17.74 -5.26 -0.32
CA PHE A 305 -16.69 -4.31 -0.71
C PHE A 305 -17.28 -3.14 -1.49
N ASP A 306 -16.64 -1.98 -1.40
CA ASP A 306 -16.96 -0.84 -2.24
C ASP A 306 -16.30 -1.08 -3.60
N ALA A 307 -17.12 -1.29 -4.63
CA ALA A 307 -16.67 -1.45 -6.00
C ALA A 307 -17.23 -0.31 -6.84
N GLY A 308 -16.61 -0.07 -7.98
CA GLY A 308 -17.06 1.05 -8.78
C GLY A 308 -16.36 1.19 -10.11
N ARG A 309 -16.77 2.24 -10.81
CA ARG A 309 -16.21 2.66 -12.07
C ARG A 309 -15.92 4.16 -12.00
N ILE A 310 -14.69 4.53 -12.30
CA ILE A 310 -14.28 5.91 -12.53
C ILE A 310 -14.22 6.15 -14.03
N THR A 311 -14.85 7.21 -14.51
CA THR A 311 -14.82 7.61 -15.91
C THR A 311 -13.86 8.78 -16.09
N VAL A 312 -12.85 8.61 -16.94
CA VAL A 312 -11.89 9.66 -17.30
C VAL A 312 -12.00 9.91 -18.80
N SER A 313 -12.28 11.16 -19.17
CA SER A 313 -12.49 11.54 -20.57
C SER A 313 -11.59 12.71 -20.98
N ASN A 314 -11.12 12.69 -22.22
CA ASN A 314 -10.58 13.87 -22.91
C ASN A 314 -11.46 14.18 -24.13
N GLU A 315 -10.99 15.03 -25.05
CA GLU A 315 -11.79 15.44 -26.22
C GLU A 315 -12.06 14.27 -27.20
N GLN A 316 -11.18 13.27 -27.23
CA GLN A 316 -11.22 12.18 -28.20
C GLN A 316 -11.80 10.89 -27.62
N GLU A 317 -11.48 10.59 -26.35
CA GLU A 317 -11.61 9.25 -25.80
C GLU A 317 -12.11 9.25 -24.36
N THR A 318 -12.66 8.10 -23.97
CA THR A 318 -13.09 7.83 -22.59
C THR A 318 -12.51 6.50 -22.13
N VAL A 319 -11.93 6.51 -20.93
CA VAL A 319 -11.39 5.33 -20.24
C VAL A 319 -12.20 5.10 -18.97
N PHE A 320 -12.66 3.86 -18.81
CA PHE A 320 -13.26 3.36 -17.59
C PHE A 320 -12.19 2.68 -16.73
N ILE A 321 -12.08 3.06 -15.46
CA ILE A 321 -11.30 2.33 -14.47
C ILE A 321 -12.25 1.62 -13.51
N TYR A 322 -12.23 0.29 -13.53
CA TYR A 322 -13.00 -0.55 -12.63
C TYR A 322 -12.18 -0.89 -11.39
N TYR A 323 -12.84 -0.85 -10.23
CA TYR A 323 -12.20 -1.11 -8.94
C TYR A 323 -13.10 -1.90 -8.00
N LYS A 324 -12.47 -2.62 -7.07
CA LYS A 324 -13.06 -3.22 -5.86
C LYS A 324 -12.12 -2.88 -4.73
N ASN A 325 -12.41 -1.80 -4.01
CA ASN A 325 -11.49 -0.95 -3.25
C ASN A 325 -10.33 -0.39 -4.10
N GLU A 326 -9.51 -1.26 -4.67
CA GLU A 326 -8.39 -0.93 -5.53
C GLU A 326 -8.75 -1.04 -7.01
N SER A 327 -8.10 -0.24 -7.85
CA SER A 327 -8.21 -0.31 -9.31
C SER A 327 -7.65 -1.63 -9.84
N LEU A 328 -8.44 -2.31 -10.66
CA LEU A 328 -8.17 -3.66 -11.16
C LEU A 328 -8.12 -3.73 -12.69
N LEU A 329 -8.86 -2.85 -13.38
CA LEU A 329 -8.96 -2.87 -14.84
C LEU A 329 -9.10 -1.45 -15.39
N ALA A 330 -8.37 -1.12 -16.44
CA ALA A 330 -8.60 0.07 -17.25
C ALA A 330 -9.02 -0.36 -18.66
N TRP A 331 -10.14 0.17 -19.13
CA TRP A 331 -10.75 -0.15 -20.42
C TRP A 331 -11.03 1.14 -21.21
N ASN A 332 -10.58 1.20 -22.46
CA ASN A 332 -10.92 2.32 -23.34
C ASN A 332 -12.31 2.07 -23.94
N ALA A 333 -13.30 2.83 -23.48
CA ALA A 333 -14.70 2.70 -23.89
C ALA A 333 -14.93 3.13 -25.35
N THR A 334 -14.15 4.09 -25.84
CA THR A 334 -14.24 4.60 -27.21
C THR A 334 -13.69 3.58 -28.22
N ARG A 335 -12.48 3.07 -27.97
CA ARG A 335 -11.80 2.08 -28.84
C ARG A 335 -12.24 0.64 -28.59
N LYS A 336 -12.92 0.39 -27.46
CA LYS A 336 -13.31 -0.95 -26.99
C LYS A 336 -12.12 -1.88 -26.84
N CYS A 337 -11.09 -1.43 -26.13
CA CYS A 337 -9.87 -2.22 -25.92
C CYS A 337 -9.34 -2.12 -24.48
N LEU A 338 -8.64 -3.18 -24.07
CA LEU A 338 -7.96 -3.25 -22.78
C LEU A 338 -6.78 -2.27 -22.73
N VAL A 339 -6.67 -1.52 -21.63
CA VAL A 339 -5.57 -0.56 -21.38
C VAL A 339 -4.61 -1.10 -20.33
N ALA A 340 -5.14 -1.66 -19.23
CA ALA A 340 -4.34 -2.29 -18.17
C ALA A 340 -5.22 -3.24 -17.34
N MET A 341 -4.59 -4.22 -16.69
CA MET A 341 -5.26 -5.15 -15.78
C MET A 341 -4.33 -5.58 -14.64
N GLY A 342 -4.91 -5.91 -13.48
CA GLY A 342 -4.19 -6.53 -12.38
C GLY A 342 -3.50 -7.85 -12.79
N PRO A 343 -2.33 -8.19 -12.23
CA PRO A 343 -1.66 -7.56 -11.08
C PRO A 343 -0.93 -6.23 -11.33
N ASP A 344 -0.87 -5.71 -12.57
CA ASP A 344 -0.31 -4.38 -12.80
C ASP A 344 -1.10 -3.32 -12.02
N SER A 345 -0.42 -2.26 -11.59
CA SER A 345 -1.06 -1.20 -10.80
C SER A 345 -1.58 -0.10 -11.69
N ILE A 346 -2.78 0.39 -11.42
CA ILE A 346 -3.42 1.53 -12.09
C ILE A 346 -3.54 2.64 -11.06
N ASN A 347 -2.78 3.72 -11.27
CA ASN A 347 -2.56 4.77 -10.27
C ASN A 347 -2.93 6.13 -10.84
N PHE A 348 -3.18 7.10 -9.97
CA PHE A 348 -3.67 8.41 -10.37
C PHE A 348 -2.78 9.53 -9.83
N LEU A 349 -2.58 10.56 -10.64
CA LEU A 349 -1.92 11.81 -10.26
C LEU A 349 -2.71 13.00 -10.80
N ALA A 350 -2.94 14.01 -9.97
CA ALA A 350 -3.51 15.27 -10.43
C ALA A 350 -2.51 16.00 -11.36
N LEU A 351 -2.99 16.49 -12.51
CA LEU A 351 -2.14 17.18 -13.50
C LEU A 351 -1.51 18.47 -12.93
N LYS A 352 -2.26 19.16 -12.06
CA LYS A 352 -1.88 20.46 -11.52
C LYS A 352 -0.57 20.42 -10.72
N ASP A 353 -0.44 19.46 -9.81
CA ASP A 353 0.58 19.46 -8.75
C ASP A 353 1.17 18.06 -8.47
N ALA A 354 0.87 17.07 -9.31
CA ALA A 354 1.26 15.68 -9.11
C ALA A 354 0.73 15.07 -7.79
N GLN A 355 -0.34 15.60 -7.20
CA GLN A 355 -0.89 14.98 -5.98
C GLN A 355 -1.40 13.55 -6.29
N PRO A 356 -0.92 12.51 -5.59
CA PRO A 356 -1.48 11.17 -5.73
C PRO A 356 -2.82 11.09 -5.01
N LEU A 357 -3.69 10.20 -5.48
CA LEU A 357 -5.03 10.03 -4.98
C LEU A 357 -5.48 8.57 -5.12
N SER A 358 -6.33 8.14 -4.19
CA SER A 358 -7.02 6.85 -4.23
C SER A 358 -8.43 7.01 -4.79
N ASN A 359 -9.09 5.88 -5.10
CA ASN A 359 -10.51 5.81 -5.45
C ASN A 359 -11.39 6.45 -4.38
N ALA A 360 -11.01 6.32 -3.10
CA ALA A 360 -11.73 6.90 -1.97
C ALA A 360 -11.54 8.43 -1.83
N ASP A 361 -10.53 9.02 -2.48
CA ASP A 361 -10.37 10.47 -2.54
C ASP A 361 -11.29 11.12 -3.59
N ILE A 362 -11.64 10.38 -4.66
CA ILE A 362 -12.44 10.88 -5.77
C ILE A 362 -13.91 11.04 -5.39
N ASN A 363 -14.43 12.25 -5.59
CA ASN A 363 -15.79 12.68 -5.31
C ASN A 363 -16.26 12.36 -3.89
N SER A 364 -15.32 12.42 -2.93
CA SER A 364 -15.59 12.25 -1.51
C SER A 364 -16.18 13.53 -0.91
N ASN A 365 -16.81 13.42 0.27
CA ASN A 365 -17.39 14.60 0.92
C ASN A 365 -16.28 15.61 1.30
N PRO A 366 -16.24 16.82 0.70
CA PRO A 366 -15.17 17.79 0.94
C PRO A 366 -15.18 18.36 2.37
N GLU A 367 -16.30 18.28 3.09
CA GLU A 367 -16.36 18.67 4.50
C GLU A 367 -15.62 17.68 5.41
N GLN A 368 -15.54 16.42 4.99
CA GLN A 368 -14.88 15.34 5.75
C GLN A 368 -13.44 15.10 5.25
N ASN A 369 -13.24 15.04 3.93
CA ASN A 369 -11.94 14.81 3.31
C ASN A 369 -11.39 16.11 2.69
N PRO A 370 -10.44 16.81 3.36
CA PRO A 370 -9.85 18.04 2.82
C PRO A 370 -8.96 17.80 1.59
N LYS A 371 -8.65 16.54 1.27
CA LYS A 371 -7.94 16.13 0.05
C LYS A 371 -8.86 15.51 -1.00
N ASN A 372 -10.18 15.75 -0.89
CA ASN A 372 -11.15 15.35 -1.91
C ASN A 372 -10.72 15.80 -3.31
N ILE A 373 -10.95 14.91 -4.28
CA ILE A 373 -10.75 15.15 -5.71
C ILE A 373 -12.11 15.24 -6.38
N ALA A 374 -12.56 16.45 -6.67
CA ALA A 374 -13.88 16.68 -7.28
C ALA A 374 -13.94 16.14 -8.72
N LEU A 375 -15.15 15.79 -9.16
CA LEU A 375 -15.42 15.63 -10.59
C LEU A 375 -15.02 16.91 -11.32
N GLY A 376 -14.50 16.75 -12.52
CA GLY A 376 -13.90 17.81 -13.30
C GLY A 376 -12.40 18.00 -13.07
N THR A 377 -11.77 17.29 -12.12
CA THR A 377 -10.33 17.33 -11.92
C THR A 377 -9.59 16.64 -13.08
N GLU A 378 -8.50 17.26 -13.56
CA GLU A 378 -7.62 16.69 -14.58
C GLU A 378 -6.59 15.77 -13.93
N ILE A 379 -6.51 14.54 -14.39
CA ILE A 379 -5.62 13.50 -13.87
C ILE A 379 -4.88 12.75 -14.98
N GLY A 380 -3.70 12.25 -14.62
CA GLY A 380 -2.99 11.24 -15.37
C GLY A 380 -3.23 9.87 -14.74
N VAL A 381 -3.55 8.89 -15.57
CA VAL A 381 -3.66 7.48 -15.20
C VAL A 381 -2.33 6.82 -15.52
N ILE A 382 -1.63 6.34 -14.49
CA ILE A 382 -0.27 5.78 -14.58
C ILE A 382 -0.31 4.28 -14.29
N GLY A 383 0.15 3.48 -15.24
CA GLY A 383 0.36 2.05 -15.10
C GLY A 383 1.74 1.76 -14.54
N LEU A 384 1.84 0.89 -13.54
CA LEU A 384 3.11 0.33 -13.08
C LEU A 384 3.11 -1.18 -13.32
N CYS A 385 4.16 -1.70 -13.95
CA CYS A 385 4.30 -3.13 -14.15
C CYS A 385 4.38 -3.86 -12.80
N ALA A 386 3.66 -4.96 -12.67
CA ALA A 386 3.64 -5.80 -11.50
C ALA A 386 5.05 -6.35 -11.21
N PHE A 387 5.42 -6.34 -9.94
CA PHE A 387 6.58 -7.10 -9.48
C PHE A 387 6.45 -8.57 -9.87
N GLU A 388 7.56 -9.22 -10.20
CA GLU A 388 7.56 -10.62 -10.65
C GLU A 388 6.81 -11.57 -9.69
N LYS A 389 6.96 -11.38 -8.37
CA LYS A 389 6.28 -12.23 -7.37
C LYS A 389 4.74 -12.10 -7.41
N LEU A 390 4.19 -10.98 -7.89
CA LEU A 390 2.74 -10.82 -8.08
C LEU A 390 2.21 -11.62 -9.27
N GLN A 391 3.08 -12.01 -10.21
CA GLN A 391 2.72 -12.83 -11.37
C GLN A 391 2.63 -14.33 -11.02
N HIS A 392 2.72 -14.69 -9.73
CA HIS A 392 2.48 -16.05 -9.26
C HIS A 392 1.07 -16.51 -9.66
N ALA A 393 0.95 -17.72 -10.25
CA ALA A 393 -0.28 -18.20 -10.87
C ALA A 393 -1.54 -18.11 -9.97
N LYS A 394 -1.41 -18.41 -8.68
CA LYS A 394 -2.51 -18.25 -7.71
C LYS A 394 -2.96 -16.79 -7.56
N LEU A 395 -2.03 -15.84 -7.47
CA LEU A 395 -2.37 -14.42 -7.35
C LEU A 395 -3.00 -13.91 -8.64
N VAL A 396 -2.44 -14.27 -9.79
CA VAL A 396 -3.02 -13.95 -11.10
C VAL A 396 -4.45 -14.46 -11.22
N SER A 397 -4.71 -15.70 -10.80
CA SER A 397 -6.06 -16.27 -10.79
C SER A 397 -7.02 -15.47 -9.91
N LEU A 398 -6.56 -15.01 -8.73
CA LEU A 398 -7.38 -14.19 -7.82
C LEU A 398 -7.67 -12.80 -8.42
N PHE A 399 -6.68 -12.17 -9.07
CA PHE A 399 -6.88 -10.91 -9.79
C PHE A 399 -7.91 -11.06 -10.91
N LEU A 400 -7.81 -12.11 -11.73
CA LEU A 400 -8.78 -12.38 -12.80
C LEU A 400 -10.19 -12.61 -12.26
N ALA A 401 -10.34 -13.39 -11.18
CA ALA A 401 -11.62 -13.60 -10.53
C ALA A 401 -12.23 -12.30 -9.99
N ASN A 402 -11.43 -11.46 -9.32
CA ASN A 402 -11.87 -10.16 -8.81
C ASN A 402 -12.24 -9.18 -9.94
N ILE A 403 -11.52 -9.19 -11.07
CA ILE A 403 -11.88 -8.40 -12.26
C ILE A 403 -13.23 -8.88 -12.81
N GLN A 404 -13.42 -10.19 -12.97
CA GLN A 404 -14.67 -10.76 -13.49
C GLN A 404 -15.86 -10.42 -12.59
N GLU A 405 -15.71 -10.57 -11.27
CA GLU A 405 -16.75 -10.20 -10.29
C GLU A 405 -17.10 -8.71 -10.38
N THR A 406 -16.07 -7.85 -10.49
CA THR A 406 -16.25 -6.40 -10.63
C THR A 406 -17.01 -6.07 -11.92
N LEU A 407 -16.63 -6.66 -13.05
CA LEU A 407 -17.30 -6.42 -14.33
C LEU A 407 -18.71 -7.01 -14.41
N ALA A 408 -18.98 -8.11 -13.70
CA ALA A 408 -20.32 -8.68 -13.61
C ALA A 408 -21.31 -7.71 -12.94
N ALA A 409 -20.80 -6.78 -12.13
CA ALA A 409 -21.58 -5.69 -11.59
C ALA A 409 -21.72 -4.49 -12.53
N PHE A 410 -21.21 -4.51 -13.77
CA PHE A 410 -21.40 -3.47 -14.81
C PHE A 410 -21.71 -4.11 -16.19
N PRO A 411 -22.74 -4.96 -16.31
CA PRO A 411 -23.01 -5.70 -17.55
C PRO A 411 -23.34 -4.79 -18.75
N GLU A 412 -23.87 -3.60 -18.50
CA GLU A 412 -24.21 -2.59 -19.51
C GLU A 412 -22.99 -2.11 -20.32
N ASP A 413 -21.78 -2.20 -19.75
CA ASP A 413 -20.56 -1.71 -20.38
C ASP A 413 -19.98 -2.67 -21.42
N GLN A 414 -20.43 -3.94 -21.41
CA GLN A 414 -20.02 -4.98 -22.37
C GLN A 414 -18.49 -5.10 -22.52
N VAL A 415 -17.76 -4.96 -21.41
CA VAL A 415 -16.30 -5.08 -21.38
C VAL A 415 -15.89 -6.52 -21.65
N VAL A 416 -14.99 -6.71 -22.61
CA VAL A 416 -14.43 -8.01 -22.95
C VAL A 416 -12.99 -8.06 -22.49
N ILE A 417 -12.68 -8.97 -21.57
CA ILE A 417 -11.33 -9.20 -21.07
C ILE A 417 -10.77 -10.53 -21.60
N PRO A 418 -9.44 -10.66 -21.74
CA PRO A 418 -8.81 -11.93 -22.09
C PRO A 418 -8.97 -12.97 -20.97
N ASP A 419 -8.94 -14.26 -21.34
CA ASP A 419 -8.99 -15.39 -20.40
C ASP A 419 -7.71 -15.53 -19.55
N SER A 420 -6.66 -14.77 -19.88
CA SER A 420 -5.37 -14.81 -19.20
C SER A 420 -4.85 -13.41 -18.96
N TYR A 421 -3.99 -13.27 -17.95
CA TYR A 421 -3.32 -12.02 -17.67
C TYR A 421 -2.40 -11.61 -18.82
N ILE A 422 -2.56 -10.38 -19.29
CA ILE A 422 -1.65 -9.73 -20.25
C ILE A 422 -0.92 -8.62 -19.49
N SER A 423 0.41 -8.74 -19.43
CA SER A 423 1.22 -7.74 -18.73
C SER A 423 1.13 -6.37 -19.40
N LEU A 424 1.23 -5.33 -18.59
CA LEU A 424 1.27 -3.95 -19.06
C LEU A 424 2.37 -3.74 -20.10
N SER A 425 3.55 -4.31 -19.88
CA SER A 425 4.65 -4.24 -20.85
C SER A 425 4.28 -4.83 -22.22
N SER A 426 3.49 -5.92 -22.24
CA SER A 426 2.98 -6.52 -23.47
C SER A 426 1.91 -5.65 -24.13
N LEU A 427 0.99 -5.08 -23.35
CA LEU A 427 -0.07 -4.18 -23.85
C LEU A 427 0.49 -2.93 -24.51
N MET A 428 1.58 -2.37 -23.96
CA MET A 428 2.23 -1.16 -24.49
C MET A 428 2.97 -1.38 -25.82
N VAL A 429 3.32 -2.63 -26.15
CA VAL A 429 3.90 -2.98 -27.45
C VAL A 429 2.83 -3.07 -28.54
N THR A 430 1.65 -3.61 -28.21
CA THR A 430 0.56 -3.84 -29.16
C THR A 430 -0.34 -2.63 -29.35
N THR A 431 -0.37 -1.73 -28.37
CA THR A 431 -1.29 -0.59 -28.28
C THR A 431 -0.48 0.57 -27.71
N PRO A 432 0.18 1.38 -28.55
CA PRO A 432 1.03 2.47 -28.07
C PRO A 432 0.20 3.47 -27.26
N PRO A 433 0.83 4.13 -26.25
CA PRO A 433 0.13 4.98 -25.31
C PRO A 433 -0.54 6.20 -25.98
N LEU A 434 -1.58 6.67 -25.30
CA LEU A 434 -2.53 7.69 -25.77
C LEU A 434 -1.98 9.09 -25.45
N PHE A 435 -1.10 9.63 -26.30
CA PHE A 435 -0.68 11.05 -26.26
C PHE A 435 -0.82 11.73 -27.61
#